data_AF-A0A2V9GBM0-F1
#
_entry.id   AF-A0A2V9GBM0-F1
#
_cell.length_a   1.000
_cell.length_b   1.000
_cell.length_c   1.000
_cell.angle_alpha   90.00
_cell.angle_beta   90.00
_cell.angle_gamma   90.00
#
_symmetry.space_group_name_H-M   'P 1'
#
loop_
_entity.id
_entity.type
_entity.pdbx_description
1 polymer ?
#
loop_
_entity_poly.entity_id
_entity_poly.type
_entity_poly.pdbx_seq_one_letter_code
_entity_poly.pdbx_strand_id
1 'polypeptide(L)' 'MKTKFVEAVVKIHLKDFKCKESEYEWANLGDGDVDWQAVREACSEIGYSGSATIELKGGDGAYPREVSRRVDRLVLGRT' A
#
# COMPACT_ATOMS: atom_id res chain seq x y z
N MET A 1 -8.17 -26.97 9.42
CA MET A 1 -8.23 -26.60 7.99
C MET A 1 -7.48 -25.29 7.83
N LYS A 2 -6.22 -25.32 7.36
CA LYS A 2 -5.43 -24.10 7.12
C LYS A 2 -5.66 -23.67 5.68
N THR A 3 -6.12 -22.44 5.52
CA THR A 3 -6.86 -21.91 4.37
C THR A 3 -5.98 -21.74 3.13
N LYS A 4 -6.56 -22.08 1.98
CA LYS A 4 -5.97 -22.24 0.64
C LYS A 4 -5.66 -20.92 -0.13
N PHE A 5 -5.45 -19.79 0.56
CA PHE A 5 -5.34 -18.47 -0.12
C PHE A 5 -3.93 -17.92 -0.30
N VAL A 6 -2.91 -18.53 0.31
CA VAL A 6 -1.52 -18.03 0.27
C VAL A 6 -0.88 -18.03 -1.13
N GLU A 7 -1.40 -18.80 -2.08
CA GLU A 7 -0.81 -18.93 -3.43
C GLU A 7 -1.39 -17.98 -4.49
N ALA A 8 -2.43 -17.18 -4.18
CA ALA A 8 -3.10 -16.33 -5.18
C ALA A 8 -2.51 -14.93 -5.34
N VAL A 9 -1.96 -14.35 -4.26
CA VAL A 9 -1.40 -12.99 -4.28
C VAL A 9 0.06 -13.07 -4.70
N VAL A 10 0.36 -12.70 -5.94
CA VAL A 10 1.72 -12.76 -6.50
C VAL A 10 2.46 -11.42 -6.46
N LYS A 11 1.72 -10.29 -6.51
CA LYS A 11 2.27 -8.93 -6.51
C LYS A 11 1.27 -7.95 -5.93
N ILE A 12 1.76 -6.98 -5.16
CA ILE A 12 0.95 -5.88 -4.61
C ILE A 12 1.25 -4.58 -5.35
N HIS A 13 0.21 -3.82 -5.68
CA HIS A 13 0.33 -2.45 -6.18
C HIS A 13 -0.16 -1.49 -5.09
N LEU A 14 0.70 -0.55 -4.69
CA LEU A 14 0.43 0.42 -3.64
C LEU A 14 -0.16 1.69 -4.26
N LYS A 15 -1.38 2.02 -3.86
CA LYS A 15 -2.12 3.23 -4.21
C LYS A 15 -2.92 3.70 -3.01
N ASP A 16 -3.25 4.99 -3.01
CA ASP A 16 -4.15 5.56 -2.02
C ASP A 16 -5.20 6.42 -2.71
N PHE A 17 -6.36 6.56 -2.08
CA PHE A 17 -7.48 7.31 -2.61
C PHE A 17 -8.38 7.79 -1.49
N LYS A 18 -9.10 8.87 -1.74
CA LYS A 18 -10.17 9.34 -0.86
C LYS A 18 -11.51 8.79 -1.31
N CYS A 19 -12.31 8.36 -0.35
CA CYS A 19 -13.69 7.94 -0.53
C CYS A 19 -14.60 9.16 -0.40
N LYS A 20 -15.23 9.57 -1.51
CA LYS A 20 -16.36 10.49 -1.50
C LYS A 20 -17.65 9.71 -1.72
N GLU A 21 -18.80 10.31 -1.43
CA GLU A 21 -20.11 9.62 -1.45
C GLU A 21 -20.39 8.83 -2.75
N SER A 22 -19.91 9.30 -3.90
CA SER A 22 -20.11 8.62 -5.19
C SER A 22 -18.84 8.53 -6.04
N GLU A 23 -17.67 8.89 -5.49
CA GLU A 23 -16.45 9.10 -6.27
C GLU A 23 -15.20 8.66 -5.49
N TYR A 24 -14.16 8.32 -6.24
CA TYR A 24 -12.81 8.12 -5.69
C TYR A 24 -11.85 9.15 -6.27
N GLU A 25 -11.10 9.80 -5.40
CA GLU A 25 -10.04 10.73 -5.78
C GLU A 25 -8.67 10.14 -5.44
N TRP A 26 -7.81 9.94 -6.43
CA TRP A 26 -6.46 9.44 -6.22
C TRP A 26 -5.64 10.38 -5.35
N ALA A 27 -4.96 9.83 -4.34
CA ALA A 27 -4.12 10.56 -3.40
C ALA A 27 -2.70 9.99 -3.39
N ASN A 28 -1.76 10.74 -2.81
CA ASN A 28 -0.44 10.20 -2.50
C ASN A 28 -0.55 9.24 -1.29
N LEU A 29 0.42 8.34 -1.11
CA LEU A 29 0.36 7.29 -0.08
C LEU A 29 0.26 7.86 1.33
N GLY A 30 -0.84 7.61 2.04
CA GLY A 30 -1.11 8.13 3.39
C GLY A 30 -1.79 9.50 3.41
N ASP A 31 -2.14 10.07 2.25
CA ASP A 31 -2.98 11.26 2.15
C ASP A 31 -4.44 10.91 1.79
N GLY A 32 -4.74 9.63 1.55
CA GLY A 32 -6.08 9.11 1.30
C GLY A 32 -6.66 8.38 2.52
N ASP A 33 -7.69 7.58 2.27
CA ASP A 33 -8.52 6.94 3.28
C ASP A 33 -8.23 5.43 3.42
N VAL A 34 -7.19 4.91 2.75
CA VAL A 34 -6.79 3.50 2.90
C VAL A 34 -6.29 3.23 4.32
N ASP A 35 -6.87 2.21 4.96
CA ASP A 35 -6.37 1.70 6.24
C ASP A 35 -5.09 0.87 6.03
N TRP A 36 -3.97 1.56 6.01
CA TRP A 36 -2.64 0.94 5.85
C TRP A 36 -2.26 0.01 7.00
N GLN A 37 -2.84 0.19 8.19
CA GLN A 37 -2.60 -0.75 9.29
C GLN A 37 -3.29 -2.09 8.99
N ALA A 38 -4.58 -2.07 8.64
CA ALA A 38 -5.32 -3.28 8.27
C ALA A 38 -4.70 -3.99 7.06
N VAL A 39 -4.21 -3.24 6.06
CA VAL A 39 -3.49 -3.82 4.90
C VAL A 39 -2.24 -4.58 5.34
N ARG A 40 -1.43 -3.99 6.23
CA ARG A 40 -0.22 -4.65 6.74
C ARG A 40 -0.55 -5.91 7.55
N GLU A 41 -1.57 -5.83 8.40
CA GLU A 41 -2.02 -6.96 9.22
C GLU A 41 -2.52 -8.11 8.33
N ALA A 42 -3.33 -7.82 7.31
CA ALA A 42 -3.79 -8.81 6.35
C ALA A 42 -2.63 -9.47 5.58
N CYS A 43 -1.64 -8.68 5.14
CA CYS A 43 -0.43 -9.22 4.50
C CYS A 43 0.34 -10.16 5.43
N SER A 44 0.46 -9.79 6.71
CA SER A 44 1.10 -10.63 7.73
C SER A 44 0.32 -11.91 8.00
N GLU A 45 -1.01 -11.83 8.07
CA GLU A 45 -1.91 -12.97 8.32
C GLU A 45 -1.78 -14.04 7.24
N ILE A 46 -1.71 -13.61 5.97
CA ILE A 46 -1.53 -14.53 4.84
C ILE A 46 -0.06 -14.90 4.59
N GLY A 47 0.88 -14.35 5.36
CA GLY A 47 2.31 -14.60 5.19
C GLY A 47 2.87 -14.11 3.85
N TYR A 48 2.32 -13.03 3.28
CA TYR A 48 2.79 -12.49 2.02
C TYR A 48 4.19 -11.87 2.17
N SER A 49 5.15 -12.35 1.39
CA SER A 49 6.53 -11.86 1.35
C SER A 49 7.01 -11.55 -0.07
N GLY A 50 6.08 -11.33 -1.00
CA GLY A 50 6.37 -11.04 -2.40
C GLY A 50 6.69 -9.57 -2.68
N SER A 51 6.79 -9.21 -3.96
CA SER A 51 7.14 -7.85 -4.39
C SER A 51 5.95 -6.89 -4.36
N ALA A 52 6.19 -5.65 -3.96
CA ALA A 52 5.27 -4.54 -4.11
C ALA A 52 5.80 -3.50 -5.10
N THR A 53 4.90 -2.79 -5.80
CA THR A 53 5.23 -1.64 -6.64
C THR A 53 4.35 -0.45 -6.28
N ILE A 54 4.86 0.76 -6.44
CA ILE A 54 4.06 1.98 -6.35
C ILE A 54 3.37 2.24 -7.68
N GLU A 55 2.15 2.77 -7.65
CA GLU A 55 1.48 3.33 -8.83
C GLU A 55 1.02 4.75 -8.51
N LEU A 56 1.95 5.68 -8.71
CA LEU A 56 1.79 7.10 -8.39
C LEU A 56 2.23 7.94 -9.59
N LYS A 57 1.77 9.20 -9.63
CA LYS A 57 2.27 10.17 -10.62
C LYS A 57 3.76 10.38 -10.41
N GLY A 58 4.52 10.56 -11.49
CA GLY A 58 5.92 10.97 -11.40
C GLY A 58 6.08 12.36 -10.77
N GLY A 59 7.28 12.66 -10.31
CA GLY A 59 7.65 13.94 -9.72
C GLY A 59 9.12 14.28 -9.95
N ASP A 60 9.62 15.30 -9.26
CA ASP A 60 11.05 15.65 -9.29
C ASP A 60 11.90 14.62 -8.52
N GLY A 61 13.23 14.84 -8.48
CA GLY A 61 14.13 13.92 -7.78
C GLY A 61 13.91 13.80 -6.27
N ALA A 62 13.22 14.74 -5.62
CA ALA A 62 12.88 14.65 -4.19
C ALA A 62 11.69 13.73 -3.93
N TYR A 63 10.77 13.64 -4.88
CA TYR A 63 9.54 12.88 -4.76
C TYR A 63 9.76 11.36 -4.50
N PRO A 64 10.62 10.62 -5.23
CA PRO A 64 10.86 9.20 -4.93
C PRO A 64 11.38 8.94 -3.52
N ARG A 65 12.17 9.86 -2.94
CA ARG A 65 12.66 9.74 -1.56
C ARG A 65 11.54 9.93 -0.54
N GLU A 66 10.59 10.81 -0.84
CA GLU A 66 9.41 11.02 -0.01
C GLU A 66 8.47 9.81 -0.06
N VAL A 67 8.23 9.27 -1.25
CA VAL A 67 7.46 8.04 -1.44
C VAL A 67 8.09 6.86 -0.71
N SER A 68 9.42 6.70 -0.77
CA SER A 68 10.13 5.65 -0.01
C SER A 68 9.86 5.74 1.49
N ARG A 69 9.90 6.94 2.07
CA ARG A 69 9.59 7.15 3.50
C ARG A 69 8.14 6.84 3.84
N ARG A 70 7.21 7.17 2.93
CA ARG A 70 5.79 6.79 3.09
C ARG A 70 5.63 5.26 3.10
N VAL A 71 6.32 4.54 2.23
CA VAL A 71 6.31 3.06 2.22
C VAL A 71 6.89 2.49 3.52
N ASP A 72 8.03 3.00 3.98
CA ASP A 72 8.63 2.58 5.25
C ASP A 72 7.65 2.71 6.41
N ARG A 73 6.97 3.86 6.51
CA ARG A 73 5.98 4.13 7.55
C ARG A 73 4.70 3.29 7.42
N LEU A 74 4.10 3.27 6.23
CA LEU A 74 2.75 2.74 6.01
C LEU A 74 2.74 1.23 5.78
N VAL A 75 3.79 0.67 5.15
CA VAL A 75 3.85 -0.74 4.76
C VAL A 75 4.80 -1.54 5.64
N LEU A 76 5.93 -0.95 6.05
CA LEU A 76 6.91 -1.66 6.89
C LEU A 76 6.79 -1.32 8.37
N GLY A 77 6.01 -0.30 8.74
CA GLY A 77 5.87 0.15 10.14
C GLY A 77 7.17 0.71 10.74
N ARG A 78 8.06 1.25 9.91
CA ARG A 78 9.35 1.84 10.32
C ARG A 78 9.20 3.36 10.44
N THR A 79 9.82 3.95 11.46
CA THR A 79 9.87 5.41 11.68
C THR A 79 11.21 5.98 11.26
#